data_AF-A0A7T5R7R9-F1
#
_entry.id   AF-A0A7T5R7R9-F1
#
_cell.length_a   1.000
_cell.length_b   1.000
_cell.length_c   1.000
_cell.angle_alpha   90.00
_cell.angle_beta   90.00
_cell.angle_gamma   90.00
#
_symmetry.space_group_name_H-M   'P 1'
#
loop_
_entity.id
_entity.type
_entity.pdbx_description
1 polymer ?
#
loop_
_entity_poly.entity_id
_entity_poly.type
_entity_poly.pdbx_seq_one_letter_code
_entity_poly.pdbx_strand_id
1 'polypeptide(L)' 'MTKGASSHGKKMHPLHFRCRRCGHKSYHKKTGECSYCGYGKSAKMRSYSWQKKHWQ' A
#
# COMPACT_ATOMS: atom_id res chain seq x y z
N MET A 1 -5.69 -28.04 -3.95
CA MET A 1 -5.36 -26.84 -3.14
C MET A 1 -6.66 -26.17 -2.71
N THR A 2 -7.00 -26.24 -1.42
CA THR A 2 -8.23 -25.63 -0.90
C THR A 2 -8.00 -24.13 -0.63
N LYS A 3 -8.88 -23.28 -1.17
CA LYS A 3 -8.95 -21.85 -0.80
C LYS A 3 -9.66 -21.77 0.55
N GLY A 4 -8.96 -21.40 1.62
CA GLY A 4 -9.55 -21.38 2.97
C GLY A 4 -8.54 -21.13 4.08
N ALA A 5 -8.89 -21.48 5.32
CA ALA A 5 -8.05 -21.27 6.50
C ALA A 5 -6.63 -21.86 6.32
N SER A 6 -6.53 -23.04 5.70
CA SER A 6 -5.27 -23.73 5.42
C SER A 6 -4.27 -22.91 4.59
N SER A 7 -4.72 -21.97 3.75
CA SER A 7 -3.83 -21.13 2.94
C SER A 7 -3.33 -19.87 3.66
N HIS A 8 -3.96 -19.46 4.77
CA HIS A 8 -3.62 -18.23 5.49
C HIS A 8 -2.31 -18.34 6.28
N GLY A 9 -1.90 -19.54 6.70
CA GLY A 9 -0.63 -19.76 7.40
C GLY A 9 0.61 -19.38 6.58
N LYS A 10 0.48 -19.28 5.24
CA LYS A 10 1.58 -18.88 4.34
C LYS A 10 1.77 -17.36 4.25
N LYS A 11 0.92 -16.55 4.90
CA LYS A 11 0.91 -15.07 4.79
C LYS A 11 1.74 -14.37 5.89
N MET A 12 2.95 -14.87 6.19
CA MET A 12 3.83 -14.30 7.22
C MET A 12 4.58 -13.03 6.76
N HIS A 13 4.77 -12.82 5.46
CA HIS A 13 5.63 -11.76 4.94
C HIS A 13 4.82 -10.52 4.50
N PRO A 14 4.82 -9.42 5.28
CA PRO A 14 4.13 -8.20 4.89
C PRO A 14 4.84 -7.51 3.73
N LEU A 15 4.07 -7.02 2.76
CA LEU A 15 4.57 -6.27 1.61
C LEU A 15 4.58 -4.76 1.83
N HIS A 16 3.65 -4.25 2.64
CA HIS A 16 3.46 -2.82 2.88
C HIS A 16 4.10 -2.36 4.20
N PHE A 17 4.92 -1.30 4.10
CA PHE A 17 5.65 -0.66 5.18
C PHE A 17 5.28 0.83 5.27
N ARG A 18 5.78 1.50 6.31
CA ARG A 18 5.58 2.93 6.51
C ARG A 18 6.26 3.74 5.41
N CYS A 19 5.50 4.59 4.73
CA CYS A 19 6.01 5.44 3.67
C CYS A 19 6.78 6.63 4.25
N ARG A 20 7.99 6.87 3.74
CA ARG A 20 8.83 8.02 4.15
C ARG A 20 8.25 9.39 3.77
N ARG A 21 7.39 9.46 2.75
CA ARG A 21 6.77 10.73 2.31
C ARG A 21 5.50 11.07 3.07
N CYS A 22 4.57 10.12 3.20
CA CYS A 22 3.23 10.39 3.74
C CYS A 22 2.93 9.70 5.09
N GLY A 23 3.86 8.93 5.66
CA GLY A 23 3.67 8.31 6.98
C GLY A 23 2.71 7.12 7.04
N HIS A 24 1.89 6.87 6.02
CA HIS A 24 0.98 5.73 5.95
C HIS A 24 1.70 4.39 5.69
N LYS A 25 1.17 3.28 6.21
CA LYS A 25 1.66 1.90 5.96
C LYS A 25 1.23 1.41 4.56
N SER A 26 1.73 2.08 3.53
CA SER A 26 1.31 1.89 2.14
C SER A 26 2.49 1.80 1.18
N TYR A 27 3.73 1.79 1.68
CA TYR A 27 4.92 1.65 0.85
C TYR A 27 5.19 0.17 0.55
N HIS A 28 5.16 -0.21 -0.72
CA HIS A 28 5.30 -1.58 -1.16
C HIS A 28 6.78 -1.93 -1.39
N LYS A 29 7.32 -2.86 -0.61
CA LYS A 29 8.77 -3.18 -0.61
C LYS A 29 9.28 -3.73 -1.95
N LYS A 30 8.48 -4.53 -2.66
CA LYS A 30 8.93 -5.17 -3.90
C LYS A 30 8.94 -4.22 -5.10
N THR A 31 7.97 -3.30 -5.17
CA THR A 31 7.89 -2.35 -6.29
C THR A 31 8.56 -1.01 -5.97
N GLY A 32 8.80 -0.72 -4.70
CA GLY A 32 9.40 0.54 -4.26
C GLY A 32 8.42 1.72 -4.32
N GLU A 33 7.11 1.45 -4.37
CA GLU A 33 6.09 2.48 -4.60
C GLU A 33 5.09 2.57 -3.44
N CYS A 34 4.61 3.78 -3.15
CA CYS A 34 3.55 4.01 -2.18
C CYS A 34 2.18 4.06 -2.83
N SER A 35 1.29 3.14 -2.44
CA SER A 35 -0.09 3.10 -2.92
C SER A 35 -0.97 4.24 -2.39
N TYR A 36 -0.54 4.96 -1.35
CA TYR A 36 -1.28 6.11 -0.83
C TYR A 36 -0.90 7.39 -1.59
N CYS A 37 0.35 7.82 -1.48
CA CYS A 37 0.80 9.12 -2.01
C CYS A 37 1.50 9.06 -3.38
N GLY A 38 1.76 7.86 -3.93
CA GLY A 38 2.51 7.71 -5.18
C GLY A 38 4.03 7.84 -5.04
N TYR A 39 4.58 8.00 -3.82
CA TYR A 39 6.03 8.05 -3.59
C TYR A 39 6.75 6.85 -4.23
N GLY A 40 7.81 7.11 -5.00
CA GLY A 40 8.53 6.09 -5.79
C GLY A 40 8.07 5.99 -7.25
N LYS A 41 6.78 6.24 -7.52
CA LYS A 41 6.21 6.25 -8.87
C LYS A 41 6.12 7.65 -9.47
N SER A 42 5.74 8.62 -8.66
CA SER A 42 5.49 10.01 -9.07
C SER A 42 6.13 11.03 -8.14
N ALA A 43 6.60 12.13 -8.74
CA ALA A 43 7.02 13.31 -7.97
C ALA A 43 5.81 13.97 -7.28
N LYS A 44 4.70 14.11 -8.00
CA LYS A 44 3.44 14.67 -7.49
C LYS A 44 2.73 13.71 -6.53
N MET A 45 1.93 14.26 -5.62
CA MET A 45 1.04 13.46 -4.78
C MET A 45 -0.02 12.78 -5.62
N ARG A 46 -0.27 11.51 -5.34
CA ARG A 46 -1.35 10.74 -5.96
C ARG A 46 -2.70 11.27 -5.49
N SER A 47 -3.51 11.70 -6.46
CA SER A 47 -4.89 12.12 -6.29
C SER A 47 -5.68 11.68 -7.51
N TYR A 48 -6.90 11.19 -7.30
CA TYR A 48 -7.84 10.91 -8.39
C TYR A 48 -9.12 11.70 -8.19
N SER A 49 -9.79 12.07 -9.28
CA SER A 49 -11.05 12.83 -9.25
C SER A 49 -12.18 12.08 -8.52
N TRP A 50 -12.17 10.75 -8.55
CA TRP A 50 -13.14 9.90 -7.85
C TRP A 50 -12.82 9.69 -6.37
N GLN A 51 -11.62 10.06 -5.89
CA GLN A 51 -11.26 9.89 -4.49
C GLN A 51 -11.79 11.06 -3.64
N LYS A 52 -12.93 10.83 -2.98
CA LYS A 52 -13.38 11.69 -1.86
C LYS A 52 -12.55 11.34 -0.61
N LYS A 53 -11.47 12.07 -0.36
CA LYS A 53 -10.75 11.95 0.91
C LYS A 53 -11.58 12.61 2.00
N HIS A 54 -12.30 11.80 2.77
CA HIS A 54 -12.88 12.25 4.03
C HIS A 54 -11.75 12.33 5.07
N TRP A 55 -11.50 13.53 5.55
CA TRP A 55 -10.62 13.76 6.69
C TRP A 55 -11.46 13.51 7.94
N GLN A 56 -11.21 12.40 8.63
CA GLN A 56 -11.71 12.12 9.97
C GLN A 56 -10.50 11.85 10.86
#